data_AF-A0A8J6AFP1-F1
#
_entry.id   AF-A0A8J6AFP1-F1
#
_cell.length_a   1.000
_cell.length_b   1.000
_cell.length_c   1.000
_cell.angle_alpha   90.00
_cell.angle_beta   90.00
_cell.angle_gamma   90.00
#
_symmetry.space_group_name_H-M   'P 1'
#
loop_
_entity.id
_entity.type
_entity.pdbx_description
1 polymer ?
#
loop_
_entity_poly.entity_id
_entity_poly.type
_entity_poly.pdbx_seq_one_letter_code
_entity_poly.pdbx_strand_id
1 'polypeptide(L)'
;MVIVGSWGKPGHGGTNLDFQAEQYIYKRKSDGICITNLKRTWEKLLLVAHTIVAIEDPADVSVISSRNTGQRAVLKFATATGATPIAGRFTPGTFTNQIQAAFREPRLLVVIDPRADHQPLRGVLC
;
A
#
# COMPACT_ATOMS: atom_id res chain seq x y z
N MET A 1 8.32 1.33 -2.36
CA MET A 1 7.36 0.42 -1.70
C MET A 1 6.75 1.13 -0.51
N VAL A 2 5.67 1.88 -0.74
CA VAL A 2 4.89 2.45 0.36
C VAL A 2 3.83 1.44 0.73
N ILE A 3 4.00 0.82 1.90
CA ILE A 3 3.04 -0.11 2.49
C ILE A 3 2.05 0.74 3.29
N VAL A 4 0.88 1.06 2.73
CA VAL A 4 -0.23 1.64 3.50
C VAL A 4 -1.04 0.48 4.09
N GLY A 5 -0.40 -0.25 4.99
CA GLY A 5 -0.80 -1.57 5.45
C GLY A 5 -2.28 -1.72 5.80
N SER A 6 -2.75 -2.95 5.61
CA SER A 6 -4.00 -3.54 6.13
C SER A 6 -4.20 -3.24 7.60
N TRP A 7 -4.74 -2.06 7.90
CA TRP A 7 -5.39 -1.82 9.16
C TRP A 7 -6.70 -2.62 9.08
N GLY A 8 -6.77 -3.71 9.83
CA GLY A 8 -8.01 -4.44 10.06
C GLY A 8 -9.16 -3.44 10.31
N LYS A 9 -10.34 -3.81 9.82
CA LYS A 9 -11.65 -3.10 9.86
C LYS A 9 -11.74 -1.84 10.74
N PRO A 10 -12.48 -0.79 10.32
CA PRO A 10 -12.55 0.48 11.05
C PRO A 10 -12.94 0.25 12.51
N GLY A 11 -11.93 0.39 13.39
CA GLY A 11 -11.98 -0.05 14.78
C GLY A 11 -10.57 -0.25 15.35
N HIS A 12 -9.71 0.77 15.23
CA HIS A 12 -8.43 0.99 15.93
C HIS A 12 -7.80 -0.20 16.72
N GLY A 13 -7.44 -1.29 16.04
CA GLY A 13 -6.52 -2.29 16.58
C GLY A 13 -6.64 -3.67 15.93
N GLY A 14 -5.52 -4.17 15.43
CA GLY A 14 -5.37 -5.60 15.10
C GLY A 14 -5.03 -6.39 16.36
N THR A 15 -5.53 -7.62 16.44
CA THR A 15 -5.22 -8.57 17.53
C THR A 15 -3.92 -9.33 17.26
N ASN A 16 -3.55 -9.53 16.00
CA ASN A 16 -2.33 -10.21 15.57
C ASN A 16 -1.33 -9.18 15.03
N LEU A 17 -0.18 -9.09 15.68
CA LEU A 17 0.87 -8.15 15.34
C LEU A 17 2.08 -8.89 14.78
N ASP A 18 2.62 -8.38 13.69
CA ASP A 18 3.94 -8.78 13.21
C ASP A 18 5.03 -8.06 14.02
N PHE A 19 6.17 -8.71 14.24
CA PHE A 19 7.32 -8.14 14.98
C PHE A 19 7.73 -6.75 14.45
N GLN A 20 7.65 -6.54 13.13
CA GLN A 20 7.97 -5.26 12.50
C GLN A 20 6.96 -4.14 12.82
N ALA A 21 5.72 -4.49 13.17
CA ALA A 21 4.66 -3.55 13.51
C ALA A 21 4.69 -3.13 14.99
N GLU A 22 5.46 -3.83 15.84
CA GLU A 22 5.48 -3.57 17.29
C GLU A 22 5.98 -2.17 17.65
N GLN A 23 6.93 -1.66 16.89
CA GLN A 23 7.48 -0.30 16.99
C GLN A 23 6.45 0.81 16.70
N TYR A 24 5.27 0.50 16.14
CA TYR A 24 4.20 1.49 15.92
C TYR A 24 3.12 1.44 17.01
N ILE A 25 3.26 0.57 18.01
CA ILE A 25 2.29 0.42 19.10
C ILE A 25 2.66 1.39 20.22
N TYR A 26 1.64 2.09 20.72
CA TYR A 26 1.76 2.90 21.93
C TYR A 26 1.40 2.09 23.18
N LYS A 27 0.25 1.40 23.16
CA LYS A 27 -0.24 0.63 24.31
C LYS A 27 -1.15 -0.52 23.84
N ARG A 28 -1.13 -1.65 24.54
CA ARG A 28 -2.13 -2.73 24.37
C ARG A 28 -3.19 -2.63 25.47
N LYS A 29 -4.48 -2.71 25.12
CA LYS A 29 -5.58 -2.80 26.09
C LYS A 29 -5.69 -4.23 26.63
N SER A 30 -6.36 -4.40 27.76
CA SER A 30 -6.72 -5.71 28.34
C SER A 30 -7.44 -6.62 27.34
N ASP A 31 -8.19 -6.02 26.42
CA ASP A 31 -9.02 -6.70 25.43
C ASP A 31 -8.21 -7.22 24.22
N GLY A 32 -6.87 -7.13 24.27
CA GLY A 32 -5.98 -7.53 23.18
C GLY A 32 -5.89 -6.52 22.02
N ILE A 33 -6.62 -5.40 22.11
CA ILE A 33 -6.61 -4.33 21.10
C ILE A 33 -5.34 -3.49 21.24
N CYS A 34 -4.61 -3.35 20.14
CA CYS A 34 -3.35 -2.59 20.09
C CYS A 34 -3.59 -1.16 19.61
N ILE A 35 -3.25 -0.18 20.46
CA ILE A 35 -3.34 1.26 20.16
C ILE A 35 -2.10 1.69 19.40
N THR A 36 -2.29 2.26 18.22
CA THR A 36 -1.21 2.76 17.36
C THR A 36 -0.75 4.15 17.77
N ASN A 37 0.54 4.43 17.61
CA ASN A 37 1.11 5.75 17.86
C ASN A 37 0.83 6.67 16.66
N LEU A 38 -0.13 7.59 16.84
CA LEU A 38 -0.53 8.54 15.80
C LEU A 38 0.61 9.43 15.31
N LYS A 39 1.53 9.83 16.19
CA LYS A 39 2.67 10.68 15.80
C LYS A 39 3.58 9.96 14.81
N ARG A 40 3.92 8.69 15.10
CA ARG A 40 4.74 7.87 14.20
C ARG A 40 4.04 7.57 12.87
N THR A 41 2.72 7.36 12.91
CA THR A 41 1.92 7.17 11.68
C THR A 41 1.93 8.43 10.81
N TRP A 42 1.79 9.61 11.43
CA TRP A 42 1.82 10.89 10.72
C TRP A 42 3.18 11.16 10.06
N GLU A 43 4.28 10.92 10.76
CA GLU A 43 5.64 11.04 10.22
C GLU A 43 5.86 10.14 8.99
N LYS A 44 5.34 8.90 9.03
CA LYS A 44 5.40 7.99 7.88
C LYS A 44 4.53 8.45 6.72
N LEU A 45 3.33 8.96 6.98
CA LEU A 45 2.46 9.52 5.94
C LEU A 45 3.13 10.71 5.23
N LEU A 46 3.80 11.59 5.97
CA LEU A 46 4.55 12.71 5.38
C LEU A 46 5.72 12.22 4.53
N LEU A 47 6.49 11.24 4.99
CA LEU A 47 7.60 10.66 4.23
C LEU A 47 7.13 10.07 2.89
N VAL A 48 6.00 9.36 2.93
CA VAL A 48 5.34 8.79 1.77
C VAL A 48 4.90 9.88 0.80
N ALA A 49 4.23 10.92 1.30
CA ALA A 49 3.76 12.03 0.47
C ALA A 49 4.94 12.72 -0.22
N HIS A 50 6.04 12.98 0.50
CA HIS A 50 7.26 13.53 -0.11
C HIS A 50 7.85 12.62 -1.19
N THR A 51 7.84 11.30 -0.97
CA THR A 51 8.39 10.35 -1.97
C THR A 51 7.53 10.32 -3.24
N ILE A 52 6.21 10.47 -3.11
CA ILE A 52 5.30 10.53 -4.25
C ILE A 52 5.50 11.84 -5.03
N VAL A 53 5.66 12.96 -4.33
CA VAL A 53 5.89 14.29 -4.96
C VAL A 53 7.27 14.39 -5.62
N ALA A 54 8.27 13.64 -5.13
CA ALA A 54 9.60 13.64 -5.70
C ALA A 54 9.70 12.96 -7.09
N ILE A 55 8.63 12.36 -7.58
CA ILE A 55 8.60 11.68 -8.88
C ILE A 55 8.10 12.66 -9.93
N GLU A 56 8.90 12.84 -10.98
CA GLU A 56 8.63 13.78 -12.07
C GLU A 56 7.38 13.38 -12.87
N ASP A 57 7.28 12.09 -13.25
CA ASP A 57 6.13 11.55 -13.97
C ASP A 57 5.20 10.77 -13.05
N PRO A 58 3.98 11.26 -12.76
CA PRO A 58 3.06 10.57 -11.85
C PRO A 58 2.57 9.23 -12.42
N ALA A 59 2.64 9.03 -13.74
CA ALA A 59 2.26 7.77 -14.39
C ALA A 59 3.16 6.59 -13.94
N ASP A 60 4.41 6.86 -13.56
CA ASP A 60 5.37 5.88 -13.06
C ASP A 60 5.08 5.44 -11.61
N VAL A 61 4.08 6.06 -10.97
CA VAL A 61 3.58 5.65 -9.66
C VAL A 61 2.40 4.70 -9.86
N SER A 62 2.57 3.45 -9.43
CA SER A 62 1.48 2.46 -9.43
C SER A 62 0.92 2.24 -8.04
N VAL A 63 -0.41 2.29 -7.92
CA VAL A 63 -1.13 2.05 -6.67
C VAL A 63 -2.01 0.81 -6.79
N ILE A 64 -1.89 -0.12 -5.84
CA ILE A 64 -2.52 -1.43 -5.92
C ILE A 64 -3.41 -1.71 -4.71
N SER A 65 -4.58 -2.28 -4.99
CA SER A 65 -5.41 -2.93 -3.97
C SER A 65 -6.25 -4.06 -4.58
N SER A 66 -6.04 -5.28 -4.12
CA SER A 66 -6.94 -6.40 -4.40
C SER A 66 -8.23 -6.35 -3.59
N ARG A 67 -8.22 -5.74 -2.40
CA ARG A 67 -9.38 -5.69 -1.52
C ARG A 67 -10.48 -4.77 -2.04
N ASN A 68 -11.71 -5.24 -1.96
CA ASN A 68 -12.92 -4.48 -2.30
C ASN A 68 -13.01 -3.12 -1.57
N THR A 69 -12.59 -3.06 -0.30
CA THR A 69 -12.56 -1.82 0.50
C THR A 69 -11.59 -0.78 -0.05
N GLY A 70 -10.48 -1.22 -0.65
CA GLY A 70 -9.42 -0.35 -1.15
C GLY A 70 -9.55 0.00 -2.62
N GLN A 71 -10.28 -0.79 -3.43
CA GLN A 71 -10.43 -0.55 -4.88
C GLN A 71 -10.91 0.86 -5.23
N ARG A 72 -11.98 1.33 -4.56
CA ARG A 72 -12.50 2.69 -4.80
C ARG A 72 -11.53 3.77 -4.35
N ALA A 73 -10.77 3.53 -3.28
CA ALA A 73 -9.77 4.47 -2.79
C ALA A 73 -8.62 4.62 -3.77
N VAL A 74 -8.12 3.50 -4.32
CA VAL A 74 -7.07 3.48 -5.35
C VAL A 74 -7.49 4.23 -6.61
N LEU A 75 -8.72 3.99 -7.10
CA LEU A 75 -9.23 4.68 -8.27
C LEU A 75 -9.31 6.19 -8.06
N LYS A 76 -9.86 6.63 -6.92
CA LYS A 76 -9.93 8.06 -6.59
C LYS A 76 -8.55 8.69 -6.41
N PHE A 77 -7.62 7.96 -5.79
CA PHE A 77 -6.24 8.41 -5.61
C PHE A 77 -5.58 8.64 -6.97
N ALA A 78 -5.67 7.66 -7.86
CA ALA A 78 -5.15 7.76 -9.23
C ALA A 78 -5.75 8.95 -10.01
N THR A 79 -7.06 9.21 -9.88
CA THR A 79 -7.68 10.38 -10.51
C THR A 79 -7.14 11.69 -9.95
N ALA A 80 -6.81 11.76 -8.66
CA ALA A 80 -6.32 12.98 -8.02
C ALA A 80 -4.83 13.25 -8.30
N THR A 81 -4.00 12.21 -8.40
CA THR A 81 -2.55 12.34 -8.57
C THR A 81 -2.05 12.08 -9.99
N GLY A 82 -2.87 11.47 -10.85
CA GLY A 82 -2.42 10.98 -12.17
C GLY A 82 -1.66 9.64 -12.09
N ALA A 83 -1.65 8.98 -10.94
CA ALA A 83 -1.01 7.68 -10.75
C ALA A 83 -1.74 6.56 -11.50
N THR A 84 -1.05 5.47 -11.81
CA THR A 84 -1.65 4.30 -12.46
C THR A 84 -2.35 3.39 -11.44
N PRO A 85 -3.69 3.25 -11.48
CA PRO A 85 -4.40 2.40 -10.55
C PRO A 85 -4.42 0.94 -11.02
N ILE A 86 -4.19 0.02 -10.09
CA ILE A 86 -4.47 -1.41 -10.25
C ILE A 86 -5.49 -1.80 -9.19
N ALA A 87 -6.77 -1.69 -9.57
CA ALA A 87 -7.88 -2.09 -8.73
C ALA A 87 -8.30 -3.53 -9.04
N GLY A 88 -8.37 -4.38 -8.01
CA GLY A 88 -8.83 -5.76 -8.14
C GLY A 88 -7.70 -6.76 -8.30
N ARG A 89 -7.98 -7.86 -9.01
CA ARG A 89 -7.05 -8.98 -9.11
C ARG A 89 -5.81 -8.56 -9.88
N PHE A 90 -4.64 -8.73 -9.26
CA PHE A 90 -3.37 -8.54 -9.94
C PHE A 90 -3.16 -9.62 -11.00
N THR A 91 -2.78 -9.22 -12.21
CA THR A 91 -2.42 -10.15 -13.29
C THR A 91 -0.91 -10.42 -13.22
N PRO A 92 -0.48 -11.67 -12.99
CA PRO A 92 0.94 -11.99 -12.99
C PRO A 92 1.54 -11.70 -14.38
N GLY A 93 2.73 -11.09 -14.40
CA GLY A 93 3.38 -10.63 -15.63
C GLY A 93 3.25 -9.14 -15.90
N THR A 94 2.37 -8.41 -15.19
CA THR A 94 2.17 -6.96 -15.37
C THR A 94 3.47 -6.15 -15.26
N PHE A 95 4.43 -6.59 -14.44
CA PHE A 95 5.72 -5.90 -14.23
C PHE A 95 6.92 -6.55 -14.94
N THR A 96 6.78 -7.79 -15.44
CA THR A 96 7.93 -8.56 -15.95
C THR A 96 7.79 -8.95 -17.41
N ASN A 97 6.56 -8.95 -17.96
CA ASN A 97 6.30 -9.38 -19.32
C ASN A 97 5.98 -8.20 -20.24
N GLN A 98 6.99 -7.76 -20.99
CA GLN A 98 6.90 -6.64 -21.95
C GLN A 98 5.91 -6.89 -23.11
N ILE A 99 5.52 -8.15 -23.37
CA ILE A 99 4.59 -8.52 -24.45
C ILE A 99 3.14 -8.22 -24.04
N GLN A 100 2.84 -8.13 -22.74
CA GLN A 100 1.47 -7.87 -22.29
C GLN A 100 1.07 -6.41 -22.56
N ALA A 101 -0.12 -6.20 -23.09
CA ALA A 101 -0.69 -4.85 -23.29
C ALA A 101 -0.87 -4.07 -21.97
N ALA A 102 -0.90 -4.77 -20.84
CA ALA A 102 -0.97 -4.19 -19.51
C ALA A 102 0.40 -4.04 -18.83
N PHE A 103 1.51 -4.24 -19.56
CA PHE A 103 2.86 -4.08 -19.04
C PHE A 103 3.08 -2.66 -18.53
N ARG A 104 3.62 -2.56 -17.31
CA ARG A 104 3.99 -1.29 -16.68
C ARG A 104 5.29 -1.50 -15.94
N GLU A 105 6.13 -0.48 -15.91
CA GLU A 105 7.37 -0.51 -15.14
C GLU A 105 7.37 0.66 -14.15
N PRO A 106 6.68 0.52 -13.00
CA PRO A 106 6.55 1.61 -12.06
C PRO A 106 7.86 1.85 -11.31
N ARG A 107 8.29 3.11 -11.25
CA ARG A 107 9.40 3.55 -10.40
C ARG A 107 9.03 3.53 -8.93
N LEU A 108 7.75 3.72 -8.62
CA LEU A 108 7.22 3.63 -7.26
C LEU A 108 5.95 2.79 -7.20
N LEU A 109 6.01 1.74 -6.37
CA LEU A 109 4.86 0.93 -6.02
C LEU A 109 4.30 1.32 -4.64
N VAL A 110 3.00 1.61 -4.61
CA VAL A 110 2.20 1.81 -3.39
C VAL A 110 1.22 0.64 -3.26
N VAL A 111 1.28 -0.05 -2.12
CA VAL A 111 0.45 -1.23 -1.84
C VAL A 111 -0.35 -0.95 -0.58
N ILE A 112 -1.66 -1.19 -0.64
CA ILE A 112 -2.53 -1.06 0.53
C ILE A 112 -2.31 -2.27 1.45
N ASP A 113 -2.48 -3.50 0.97
CA ASP A 113 -2.39 -4.67 1.84
C ASP A 113 -1.29 -5.62 1.42
N PRO A 114 -0.11 -5.62 2.06
CA PRO A 114 1.01 -6.46 1.64
C PRO A 114 0.71 -7.97 1.74
N ARG A 115 -0.23 -8.36 2.61
CA ARG A 115 -0.67 -9.76 2.75
C ARG A 115 -1.55 -10.20 1.58
N ALA A 116 -2.54 -9.38 1.23
CA ALA A 116 -3.45 -9.68 0.12
C ALA A 116 -2.77 -9.48 -1.24
N ASP A 117 -1.92 -8.46 -1.33
CA ASP A 117 -1.20 -8.02 -2.52
C ASP A 117 0.27 -8.50 -2.51
N HIS A 118 0.53 -9.70 -2.02
CA HIS A 118 1.90 -10.26 -1.99
C HIS A 118 2.45 -10.59 -3.39
N GLN A 119 1.57 -10.81 -4.37
CA GLN A 119 1.96 -11.11 -5.75
C GLN A 119 2.73 -9.96 -6.42
N PRO A 120 2.22 -8.71 -6.45
CA PRO A 120 2.96 -7.59 -7.02
C PRO A 120 4.26 -7.30 -6.27
N LEU A 121 4.32 -7.56 -4.95
CA LEU A 121 5.56 -7.41 -4.18
C LEU A 121 6.66 -8.37 -4.66
N ARG A 122 6.32 -9.63 -4.94
CA ARG A 122 7.27 -10.58 -5.51
C ARG A 122 7.70 -10.23 -6.93
N GLY A 123 6.76 -9.71 -7.73
CA GLY A 123 7.03 -9.38 -9.14
C GLY A 123 8.02 -8.24 -9.36
N VAL A 124 8.17 -7.33 -8.39
CA VAL A 124 9.09 -6.18 -8.46
C VAL A 124 10.43 -6.42 -7.75
N LEU A 125 10.51 -7.45 -6.89
CA LEU A 125 11.69 -7.78 -6.08
C LEU A 125 12.55 -8.93 -6.67
N CYS A 126 12.34 -9.30 -7.93
CA CYS A 126 13.14 -10.31 -8.64
C CYS A 126 14.36 -9.71 -9.33
#